data_AF-A0A961T4P9-F1
#
_entry.id   AF-A0A961T4P9-F1
#
_cell.length_a   1.000
_cell.length_b   1.000
_cell.length_c   1.000
_cell.angle_alpha   90.00
_cell.angle_beta   90.00
_cell.angle_gamma   90.00
#
_symmetry.space_group_name_H-M   'P 1'
#
loop_
_entity.id
_entity.type
_entity.pdbx_description
1 polymer ?
#
loop_
_entity_poly.entity_id
_entity_poly.type
_entity_poly.pdbx_seq_one_letter_code
_entity_poly.pdbx_strand_id
1 'polypeptide(L)'
;MKRVLRYGAALLALIVAVGAGIFFFVLPDYVADAFNEVLVDPPYEVSASAAELHGNLTVADLHADPLLWGRDLLERADYGQVDVPRLAEGNVALQVFSVVSKTPRGLNIEENDDRTDNVTLLAIGQRWPMRTWTSLKERAH
;
A
#
# COMPACT_ATOMS: atom_id res chain seq x y z
N MET A 1 -44.03 -3.22 19.82
CA MET A 1 -43.11 -2.10 19.52
C MET A 1 -41.71 -2.26 20.13
N LYS A 2 -41.52 -2.35 21.46
CA LYS A 2 -40.17 -2.40 22.07
C LYS A 2 -39.27 -3.56 21.59
N ARG A 3 -39.82 -4.76 21.36
CA ARG A 3 -39.06 -5.92 20.84
C ARG A 3 -38.61 -5.73 19.40
N VAL A 4 -39.48 -5.22 18.53
CA VAL A 4 -39.16 -4.91 17.12
C VAL A 4 -38.05 -3.85 17.04
N LEU A 5 -38.14 -2.80 17.87
CA LEU A 5 -37.09 -1.77 17.96
C LEU A 5 -35.74 -2.35 18.39
N ARG A 6 -35.75 -3.29 19.36
CA ARG A 6 -34.54 -3.96 19.86
C ARG A 6 -33.90 -4.86 18.79
N TYR A 7 -34.70 -5.63 18.05
CA TYR A 7 -34.17 -6.45 16.96
C TYR A 7 -33.66 -5.60 15.80
N GLY A 8 -34.34 -4.50 15.47
CA GLY A 8 -33.87 -3.55 14.46
C GLY A 8 -32.54 -2.90 14.86
N ALA A 9 -32.40 -2.46 16.12
CA ALA A 9 -31.15 -1.91 16.64
C ALA A 9 -30.02 -2.95 16.66
N ALA A 10 -30.31 -4.19 17.04
CA ALA A 10 -29.34 -5.28 17.03
C ALA A 10 -28.88 -5.63 15.60
N LEU A 11 -29.80 -5.66 14.64
CA LEU A 11 -29.47 -5.87 13.23
C LEU A 11 -28.60 -4.72 12.68
N LEU A 12 -28.93 -3.47 12.99
CA LEU A 12 -28.13 -2.31 12.59
C LEU A 12 -26.71 -2.39 13.18
N ALA A 13 -26.60 -2.69 14.48
CA ALA A 13 -25.30 -2.85 15.13
C ALA A 13 -24.46 -3.96 14.49
N LEU A 14 -25.09 -5.08 14.12
CA LEU A 14 -24.42 -6.17 13.41
C LEU A 14 -23.93 -5.72 12.03
N ILE A 15 -24.75 -5.01 11.26
CA ILE A 15 -24.36 -4.49 9.94
C ILE A 15 -23.17 -3.54 10.07
N VAL A 16 -23.20 -2.63 11.04
CA VAL A 16 -22.09 -1.68 11.30
C VAL A 16 -20.82 -2.43 11.70
N ALA A 17 -20.93 -3.43 12.58
CA ALA A 17 -19.78 -4.23 13.01
C ALA A 17 -19.16 -5.01 11.85
N VAL A 18 -19.98 -5.64 11.00
CA VAL A 18 -19.51 -6.35 9.80
C VAL A 18 -18.89 -5.38 8.81
N GLY A 19 -19.53 -4.24 8.54
CA GLY A 19 -19.02 -3.21 7.65
C GLY A 19 -17.68 -2.65 8.12
N ALA A 20 -17.54 -2.37 9.42
CA ALA A 20 -16.27 -1.97 10.02
C ALA A 20 -15.20 -3.07 9.91
N GLY A 21 -15.58 -4.33 10.13
CA GLY A 21 -14.70 -5.47 9.93
C GLY A 21 -14.13 -5.53 8.50
N ILE A 22 -14.99 -5.42 7.49
CA ILE A 22 -14.56 -5.39 6.09
C ILE A 22 -13.67 -4.17 5.82
N PHE A 23 -14.09 -2.99 6.29
CA PHE A 23 -13.37 -1.73 6.06
C PHE A 23 -11.96 -1.72 6.64
N PHE A 24 -11.76 -2.28 7.84
CA PHE A 24 -10.45 -2.24 8.51
C PHE A 24 -9.54 -3.43 8.23
N PHE A 25 -10.08 -4.57 7.80
CA PHE A 25 -9.32 -5.82 7.67
C PHE A 25 -9.30 -6.43 6.26
N VAL A 26 -10.09 -5.91 5.32
CA VAL A 26 -10.14 -6.43 3.93
C VAL A 26 -9.87 -5.33 2.92
N LEU A 27 -10.54 -4.18 3.09
CA LEU A 27 -10.46 -3.08 2.13
C LEU A 27 -9.04 -2.52 1.94
N PRO A 28 -8.19 -2.36 2.96
CA PRO A 28 -6.86 -1.79 2.76
C PRO A 28 -5.98 -2.64 1.85
N ASP A 29 -5.97 -3.97 2.05
CA ASP A 29 -5.17 -4.90 1.24
C ASP A 29 -5.71 -4.98 -0.20
N TYR A 30 -7.04 -5.00 -0.35
CA TYR A 30 -7.67 -4.95 -1.68
C TYR A 30 -7.31 -3.66 -2.45
N VAL A 31 -7.35 -2.51 -1.78
CA VAL A 31 -6.94 -1.24 -2.39
C VAL A 31 -5.44 -1.25 -2.69
N ALA A 32 -4.62 -1.83 -1.82
CA ALA A 32 -3.19 -1.95 -2.05
C ALA A 32 -2.89 -2.79 -3.30
N ASP A 33 -3.53 -3.95 -3.45
CA ASP A 33 -3.39 -4.79 -4.65
C ASP A 33 -3.82 -4.03 -5.92
N ALA A 34 -5.01 -3.42 -5.92
CA ALA A 34 -5.54 -2.68 -7.05
C ALA A 34 -4.69 -1.48 -7.48
N PHE A 35 -3.95 -0.86 -6.56
CA PHE A 35 -3.07 0.28 -6.86
C PHE A 35 -1.62 -0.12 -7.18
N ASN A 36 -1.22 -1.37 -6.93
CA ASN A 36 0.14 -1.86 -7.14
C ASN A 36 0.15 -3.11 -8.02
N GLU A 37 -0.73 -3.14 -9.01
CA GLU A 37 -0.85 -4.24 -9.96
C GLU A 37 0.48 -4.49 -10.69
N VAL A 38 0.83 -5.76 -10.85
CA VAL A 38 1.95 -6.20 -11.69
C VAL A 38 1.35 -6.67 -13.01
N LEU A 39 1.58 -5.91 -14.08
CA LEU A 39 0.94 -6.14 -15.38
C LEU A 39 1.43 -7.39 -16.11
N VAL A 40 2.59 -7.91 -15.73
CA VAL A 40 3.21 -9.09 -16.35
C VAL A 40 3.55 -10.09 -15.27
N ASP A 41 2.86 -11.22 -15.29
CA ASP A 41 3.13 -12.34 -14.39
C ASP A 41 4.37 -13.13 -14.81
N PRO A 42 5.07 -13.78 -13.85
CA PRO A 42 6.15 -14.72 -14.17
C PRO A 42 5.63 -15.96 -14.92
N PRO A 43 6.50 -16.69 -15.65
CA PRO A 43 7.96 -16.49 -15.72
C PRO A 43 8.38 -15.39 -16.70
N TYR A 44 9.39 -14.61 -16.31
CA TYR A 44 10.00 -13.58 -17.15
C TYR A 44 11.06 -14.19 -18.07
N GLU A 45 11.00 -13.89 -19.37
CA GLU A 45 12.03 -14.29 -20.32
C GLU A 45 13.15 -13.24 -20.40
N VAL A 46 14.39 -13.66 -20.17
CA VAL A 46 15.59 -12.80 -20.22
C VAL A 46 16.66 -13.51 -21.04
N SER A 47 17.36 -12.78 -21.92
CA SER A 47 18.48 -13.35 -22.67
C SER A 47 19.65 -13.67 -21.74
N ALA A 48 20.46 -14.68 -22.11
CA ALA A 48 21.64 -15.05 -21.33
C ALA A 48 22.62 -13.87 -21.13
N SER A 49 22.80 -13.04 -22.16
CA SER A 49 23.68 -11.86 -22.09
C SER A 49 23.13 -10.77 -21.16
N ALA A 50 21.80 -10.58 -21.10
CA ALA A 50 21.19 -9.62 -20.19
C ALA A 50 21.27 -10.11 -18.74
N ALA A 51 21.03 -11.40 -18.50
CA ALA A 51 21.17 -12.00 -17.17
C ALA A 51 22.61 -11.91 -16.63
N GLU A 52 23.60 -12.19 -17.48
CA GLU A 52 25.03 -12.06 -17.14
C GLU A 52 25.41 -10.60 -16.86
N LEU A 53 24.97 -9.66 -17.69
CA LEU A 53 25.23 -8.24 -17.46
C LEU A 53 24.61 -7.80 -16.14
N HIS A 54 23.33 -8.07 -15.92
CA HIS A 54 22.60 -7.61 -14.74
C HIS A 54 23.17 -8.19 -13.45
N GLY A 55 23.60 -9.45 -13.44
CA GLY A 55 24.22 -10.10 -12.28
C GLY A 55 25.58 -9.52 -11.87
N ASN A 56 26.24 -8.75 -12.74
CA ASN A 56 27.52 -8.09 -12.46
C ASN A 56 27.37 -6.60 -12.08
N LEU A 57 26.17 -6.03 -12.19
CA LEU A 57 25.92 -4.64 -11.84
C LEU A 57 25.76 -4.47 -10.33
N THR A 58 26.12 -3.27 -9.84
CA THR A 58 25.67 -2.77 -8.54
C THR A 58 24.45 -1.90 -8.80
N VAL A 59 23.26 -2.45 -8.63
CA VAL A 59 22.00 -1.75 -8.92
C VAL A 59 21.54 -0.96 -7.68
N ALA A 60 21.23 0.31 -7.87
CA ALA A 60 20.61 1.15 -6.87
C ALA A 60 19.26 1.64 -7.39
N ASP A 61 18.18 1.25 -6.72
CA ASP A 61 16.85 1.84 -6.91
C ASP A 61 16.68 3.01 -5.94
N LEU A 62 16.37 4.18 -6.49
CA LEU A 62 16.36 5.45 -5.79
C LEU A 62 14.96 5.84 -5.29
N HIS A 63 13.91 5.11 -5.65
CA HIS A 63 12.55 5.44 -5.20
C HIS A 63 11.59 4.25 -5.28
N ALA A 64 11.05 3.84 -4.14
CA ALA A 64 9.86 3.00 -4.08
C ALA A 64 9.00 3.35 -2.86
N ASP A 65 7.68 3.26 -3.00
CA ASP A 65 6.70 3.60 -1.96
C ASP A 65 6.04 2.40 -1.22
N PRO A 66 6.71 1.23 -1.00
CA PRO A 66 6.04 0.06 -0.46
C PRO A 66 5.64 0.22 1.02
N LEU A 67 6.28 1.15 1.75
CA LEU A 67 5.97 1.46 3.15
C LEU A 67 4.57 2.06 3.35
N LEU A 68 3.96 2.59 2.28
CA LEU A 68 2.60 3.14 2.33
C LEU A 68 1.53 2.07 2.61
N TRP A 69 1.84 0.79 2.36
CA TRP A 69 0.85 -0.29 2.28
C TRP A 69 0.84 -1.23 3.49
N GLY A 70 1.61 -0.95 4.54
CA GLY A 70 1.54 -1.68 5.81
C GLY A 70 1.91 -3.17 5.73
N ARG A 71 2.63 -3.59 4.68
CA ARG A 71 3.12 -4.97 4.49
C ARG A 71 4.42 -5.20 5.26
N ASP A 72 4.67 -6.46 5.61
CA ASP A 72 6.02 -6.90 5.96
C ASP A 72 6.84 -7.07 4.67
N LEU A 73 7.88 -6.26 4.50
CA LEU A 73 8.74 -6.30 3.31
C LEU A 73 9.82 -7.38 3.40
N LEU A 74 9.98 -8.05 4.55
CA LEU A 74 10.90 -9.17 4.69
C LEU A 74 10.33 -10.47 4.10
N GLU A 75 9.01 -10.51 3.89
CA GLU A 75 8.30 -11.64 3.30
C GLU A 75 7.90 -11.34 1.85
N ARG A 76 7.84 -12.38 1.03
CA ARG A 76 7.37 -12.25 -0.36
C ARG A 76 5.86 -12.09 -0.36
N ALA A 77 5.38 -10.97 -0.90
CA ALA A 77 3.94 -10.70 -1.00
C ALA A 77 3.31 -11.24 -2.28
N ASP A 78 2.03 -11.59 -2.23
CA ASP A 78 1.25 -12.01 -3.41
C ASP A 78 0.89 -10.85 -4.34
N TYR A 79 1.04 -9.60 -3.88
CA TYR A 79 0.80 -8.38 -4.64
C TYR A 79 1.91 -7.34 -4.41
N GLY A 80 1.93 -6.32 -5.27
CA GLY A 80 2.94 -5.28 -5.24
C GLY A 80 4.28 -5.69 -5.84
N GLN A 81 5.11 -4.68 -6.08
CA GLN A 81 6.31 -4.82 -6.91
C GLN A 81 7.59 -5.00 -6.10
N VAL A 82 7.61 -4.54 -4.85
CA VAL A 82 8.82 -4.45 -4.02
C VAL A 82 8.64 -5.15 -2.67
N ASP A 83 9.56 -6.08 -2.40
CA ASP A 83 9.89 -6.66 -1.11
C ASP A 83 11.36 -7.15 -1.14
N VAL A 84 11.93 -7.43 0.03
CA VAL A 84 13.34 -7.80 0.19
C VAL A 84 13.69 -9.09 -0.57
N PRO A 85 12.87 -10.16 -0.55
CA PRO A 85 13.11 -11.33 -1.39
C PRO A 85 13.22 -11.01 -2.89
N ARG A 86 12.29 -10.22 -3.45
CA ARG A 86 12.34 -9.78 -4.86
C ARG A 86 13.57 -8.92 -5.15
N LEU A 87 13.94 -8.01 -4.25
CA LEU A 87 15.13 -7.17 -4.41
C LEU A 87 16.42 -8.00 -4.43
N ALA A 88 16.52 -9.01 -3.56
CA ALA A 88 17.66 -9.91 -3.52
C ALA A 88 17.75 -10.79 -4.78
N GLU A 89 16.63 -11.37 -5.22
CA GLU A 89 16.56 -12.13 -6.48
C GLU A 89 16.88 -11.28 -7.71
N GLY A 90 16.51 -10.00 -7.67
CA GLY A 90 16.76 -9.01 -8.71
C GLY A 90 18.15 -8.36 -8.67
N ASN A 91 19.08 -8.79 -7.81
CA ASN A 91 20.41 -8.16 -7.68
C ASN A 91 20.37 -6.64 -7.38
N VAL A 92 19.40 -6.19 -6.56
CA VAL A 92 19.36 -4.80 -6.10
C VAL A 92 20.23 -4.63 -4.86
N ALA A 93 21.30 -3.86 -4.97
CA ALA A 93 22.28 -3.63 -3.91
C ALA A 93 21.85 -2.53 -2.93
N LEU A 94 21.11 -1.53 -3.40
CA LEU A 94 20.58 -0.44 -2.59
C LEU A 94 19.15 -0.12 -3.01
N GLN A 95 18.25 -0.05 -2.02
CA GLN A 95 16.89 0.45 -2.20
C GLN A 95 16.68 1.66 -1.30
N VAL A 96 16.23 2.76 -1.89
CA VAL A 96 15.70 3.89 -1.15
C VAL A 96 14.19 3.71 -1.03
N PHE A 97 13.71 3.59 0.21
CA PHE A 97 12.28 3.60 0.51
C PHE A 97 11.83 5.02 0.81
N SER A 98 10.83 5.48 0.06
CA SER A 98 10.19 6.76 0.34
C SER A 98 9.22 6.62 1.51
N VAL A 99 8.99 7.73 2.20
CA VAL A 99 7.94 7.84 3.21
C VAL A 99 6.87 8.78 2.69
N VAL A 100 5.82 8.20 2.12
CA VAL A 100 4.71 8.95 1.52
C VAL A 100 3.85 9.55 2.62
N SER A 101 3.88 10.88 2.75
CA SER A 101 3.10 11.59 3.76
C SER A 101 1.80 12.18 3.21
N LYS A 102 1.69 12.46 1.91
CA LYS A 102 0.51 13.09 1.28
C LYS A 102 0.42 12.72 -0.20
N THR A 103 -0.81 12.55 -0.70
CA THR A 103 -1.10 12.45 -2.13
C THR A 103 -2.39 13.22 -2.49
N PRO A 104 -2.28 14.29 -3.29
CA PRO A 104 -3.43 15.00 -3.86
C PRO A 104 -4.32 14.10 -4.73
N ARG A 105 -5.59 14.48 -4.88
CA ARG A 105 -6.50 13.85 -5.83
C ARG A 105 -6.24 14.36 -7.24
N GLY A 106 -6.36 13.47 -8.23
CA GLY A 106 -6.23 13.83 -9.64
C GLY A 106 -4.79 14.13 -10.07
N LEU A 107 -3.82 13.44 -9.46
CA LEU A 107 -2.41 13.60 -9.83
C LEU A 107 -2.20 13.39 -11.33
N ASN A 108 -1.34 14.20 -11.91
CA ASN A 108 -0.86 14.07 -13.29
C ASN A 108 0.60 14.55 -13.38
N ILE A 109 1.22 14.39 -14.55
CA ILE A 109 2.64 14.70 -14.74
C ILE A 109 2.91 16.21 -14.96
N GLU A 110 1.90 16.99 -15.32
CA GLU A 110 2.05 18.40 -15.70
C GLU A 110 1.94 19.34 -14.49
N GLU A 111 0.87 19.18 -13.69
CA GLU A 111 0.59 20.05 -12.55
C GLU A 111 -0.19 19.33 -11.45
N ASN A 112 0.20 19.53 -10.19
CA ASN A 112 -0.46 18.95 -9.03
C ASN A 112 -0.66 20.01 -7.94
N ASP A 113 -1.89 20.14 -7.43
CA ASP A 113 -2.18 21.00 -6.27
C ASP A 113 -1.97 20.27 -4.94
N ASP A 114 -2.06 20.95 -3.80
CA ASP A 114 -1.89 20.37 -2.46
C ASP A 114 -3.16 20.38 -1.60
N ARG A 115 -4.33 20.67 -2.19
CA ARG A 115 -5.56 20.98 -1.46
C ARG A 115 -6.22 19.75 -0.85
N THR A 116 -5.91 18.57 -1.37
CA THR A 116 -6.52 17.30 -0.96
C THR A 116 -5.47 16.31 -0.49
N ASP A 117 -5.91 15.24 0.17
CA ASP A 117 -5.02 14.23 0.73
C ASP A 117 -5.70 12.86 0.82
N ASN A 118 -5.33 11.96 -0.09
CA ASN A 118 -5.82 10.59 -0.09
C ASN A 118 -5.16 9.72 0.99
N VAL A 119 -3.96 10.08 1.48
CA VAL A 119 -3.26 9.30 2.53
C VAL A 119 -4.04 9.34 3.84
N THR A 120 -4.77 10.42 4.14
CA THR A 120 -5.62 10.47 5.35
C THR A 120 -6.61 9.32 5.43
N LEU A 121 -7.32 9.03 4.33
CA LEU A 121 -8.30 7.94 4.31
C LEU A 121 -7.62 6.58 4.41
N LEU A 122 -6.48 6.43 3.74
CA LEU A 122 -5.67 5.21 3.82
C LEU A 122 -5.14 4.98 5.24
N ALA A 123 -4.60 6.01 5.90
CA ALA A 123 -4.11 5.96 7.27
C ALA A 123 -5.23 5.55 8.25
N ILE A 124 -6.45 6.06 8.07
CA ILE A 124 -7.63 5.63 8.84
C ILE A 124 -7.93 4.15 8.56
N GLY A 125 -8.02 3.76 7.29
CA GLY A 125 -8.34 2.38 6.89
C GLY A 125 -7.32 1.36 7.38
N GLN A 126 -6.03 1.71 7.33
CA GLN A 126 -4.92 0.91 7.85
C GLN A 126 -4.71 1.06 9.37
N ARG A 127 -5.58 1.80 10.07
CA ARG A 127 -5.55 1.96 11.53
C ARG A 127 -4.24 2.57 12.06
N TRP A 128 -3.66 3.50 11.31
CA TRP A 128 -2.51 4.28 11.77
C TRP A 128 -2.89 5.10 13.02
N PRO A 129 -1.92 5.45 13.88
CA PRO A 129 -2.19 6.23 15.08
C PRO A 129 -2.90 7.55 14.78
N MET A 130 -3.91 7.95 15.58
CA MET A 130 -4.74 9.15 15.30
C MET A 130 -3.94 10.44 15.09
N ARG A 131 -2.75 10.57 15.72
CA ARG A 131 -1.85 11.72 15.52
C ARG A 131 -1.37 11.89 14.06
N THR A 132 -1.34 10.82 13.28
CA THR A 132 -0.92 10.84 11.87
C THR A 132 -2.04 11.35 10.97
N TRP A 133 -3.30 11.34 11.40
CA TRP A 133 -4.44 11.64 10.52
C TRP A 133 -4.42 13.09 10.04
N THR A 134 -3.92 14.03 10.84
CA THR A 134 -3.89 15.46 10.50
C THR A 134 -2.48 16.06 10.50
N SER A 135 -1.43 15.25 10.69
CA SER A 135 -0.05 15.71 10.74
C SER A 135 0.83 14.94 9.75
N LEU A 136 1.28 15.62 8.69
CA LEU A 136 2.21 15.05 7.71
C LEU A 136 3.54 14.66 8.35
N LYS A 137 3.99 15.43 9.35
CA LYS A 137 5.20 15.14 10.11
C LYS A 137 5.07 13.81 10.85
N GLU A 138 3.95 13.57 11.54
CA GLU A 138 3.74 12.32 12.29
C GLU A 138 3.59 11.09 11.38
N ARG A 139 3.27 11.28 10.10
CA ARG A 139 3.30 10.19 9.09
C ARG A 139 4.71 9.82 8.65
N ALA A 140 5.66 10.74 8.83
CA ALA A 140 7.03 10.60 8.36
C ALA A 140 8.02 10.13 9.44
N HIS A 141 7.52 9.62 10.58
CA HIS A 141 8.30 9.29 11.78
C HIS A 141 8.02 7.88 12.31
#